data_AF-A0A6V8P7B1-F1
#
_entry.id   AF-A0A6V8P7B1-F1
#
_cell.length_a   1.000
_cell.length_b   1.000
_cell.length_c   1.000
_cell.angle_alpha   90.00
_cell.angle_beta   90.00
_cell.angle_gamma   90.00
#
_symmetry.space_group_name_H-M   'P 1'
#
loop_
_entity.id
_entity.type
_entity.pdbx_description
1 polymer ?
#
loop_
_entity_poly.entity_id
_entity_poly.type
_entity_poly.pdbx_seq_one_letter_code
_entity_poly.pdbx_strand_id
1 'polypeptide(L)'
;LVEILTRPKNALIKQYKKIFRFDGAELIFTEDALRAIARKALIRGTGARGLRSILEEIMLGAMYEIPSRSDVRKCVITKEIVENRLEPTLVTVTTSGSKAAGGAELSA
;
A
#
# COMPACT_ATOMS: atom_id res chain seq x y z
N LEU A 1 14.78 4.52 -10.91
CA LEU A 1 13.62 4.92 -10.07
C LEU A 1 13.30 3.92 -8.96
N VAL A 2 13.18 2.62 -9.24
CA VAL A 2 12.97 1.59 -8.18
C VAL A 2 14.06 1.65 -7.10
N GLU A 3 15.31 1.88 -7.50
CA GLU A 3 16.41 2.06 -6.54
C GLU A 3 16.20 3.26 -5.62
N ILE A 4 15.63 4.37 -6.12
CA ILE A 4 15.34 5.57 -5.32
C ILE A 4 14.26 5.26 -4.28
N LEU A 5 13.29 4.42 -4.63
CA LEU A 5 12.23 3.97 -3.71
C LEU A 5 12.74 3.07 -2.58
N THR A 6 13.87 2.38 -2.76
CA THR A 6 14.26 1.24 -1.90
C THR A 6 15.66 1.33 -1.29
N ARG A 7 16.69 1.79 -2.03
CA ARG A 7 18.09 1.73 -1.61
C ARG A 7 18.52 2.81 -0.62
N PRO A 8 18.27 4.13 -0.86
CA PRO A 8 18.74 5.18 0.03
C PRO A 8 18.35 4.94 1.50
N LYS A 9 19.16 5.46 2.43
CA LYS A 9 18.84 5.38 3.86
C LYS A 9 17.46 6.00 4.16
N ASN A 10 17.13 7.08 3.46
CA ASN A 10 15.88 7.83 3.59
C ASN A 10 14.89 7.53 2.46
N ALA A 11 14.94 6.34 1.87
CA ALA A 11 14.04 5.96 0.78
C ALA A 11 12.57 5.99 1.22
N LEU A 12 11.67 6.43 0.34
CA LEU A 12 10.24 6.62 0.66
C LEU A 12 9.61 5.35 1.25
N ILE A 13 9.88 4.17 0.68
CA ILE A 13 9.30 2.92 1.19
C ILE A 13 9.76 2.62 2.61
N LYS A 14 11.02 2.94 2.96
CA LYS A 14 11.50 2.76 4.33
C LYS A 14 10.79 3.72 5.31
N GLN A 15 10.39 4.91 4.85
CA GLN A 15 9.60 5.84 5.66
C GLN A 15 8.19 5.31 5.88
N TYR A 16 7.48 4.90 4.83
CA TYR A 16 6.14 4.32 4.96
C TYR A 16 6.13 3.03 5.80
N LYS A 17 7.11 2.15 5.60
CA LYS A 17 7.27 0.95 6.44
C LYS A 17 7.44 1.27 7.92
N LYS A 18 8.09 2.39 8.27
CA LYS A 18 8.21 2.82 9.65
C LYS A 18 6.89 3.34 10.20
N ILE A 19 6.17 4.16 9.42
CA ILE A 19 4.86 4.69 9.81
C ILE A 19 3.90 3.54 10.15
N PHE A 20 3.73 2.60 9.22
CA PHE A 20 2.85 1.45 9.45
C PHE A 20 3.29 0.60 10.66
N ARG A 21 4.60 0.48 10.88
CA ARG A 21 5.13 -0.24 12.05
C ARG A 21 4.80 0.48 13.36
N PHE A 22 4.75 1.81 13.40
CA PHE A 22 4.28 2.54 14.57
C PHE A 22 2.83 2.21 14.89
N ASP A 23 2.01 1.98 13.86
CA ASP A 23 0.61 1.58 13.99
C ASP A 23 0.42 0.05 14.15
N GLY A 24 1.50 -0.71 14.36
CA GLY A 24 1.44 -2.16 14.59
C GLY A 24 1.25 -3.02 13.34
N ALA A 25 1.34 -2.44 12.14
CA ALA A 25 1.18 -3.13 10.87
C ALA A 25 2.50 -3.26 10.07
N GLU A 26 2.68 -4.37 9.35
CA GLU A 26 3.78 -4.56 8.42
C GLU A 26 3.37 -4.12 7.00
N LEU A 27 4.11 -3.20 6.39
CA LEU A 27 3.89 -2.80 5.00
C LEU A 27 4.77 -3.60 4.03
N ILE A 28 4.14 -4.27 3.08
CA ILE A 28 4.80 -5.13 2.08
C ILE A 28 4.49 -4.60 0.69
N PHE A 29 5.54 -4.47 -0.11
CA PHE A 29 5.42 -4.23 -1.55
C PHE A 29 5.98 -5.43 -2.28
N THR A 30 5.22 -5.92 -3.24
CA THR A 30 5.70 -6.87 -4.23
C THR A 30 6.68 -6.18 -5.20
N GLU A 31 7.62 -6.92 -5.79
CA GLU A 31 8.63 -6.31 -6.68
C GLU A 31 8.02 -5.64 -7.91
N ASP A 32 6.97 -6.24 -8.45
CA ASP A 32 6.19 -5.74 -9.58
C ASP A 32 5.39 -4.48 -9.21
N ALA A 33 4.90 -4.34 -7.98
CA ALA A 33 4.34 -3.07 -7.49
C ALA A 33 5.39 -1.95 -7.53
N LEU A 34 6.62 -2.22 -7.07
CA LEU A 34 7.71 -1.23 -7.10
C LEU A 34 8.02 -0.77 -8.53
N ARG A 35 8.07 -1.72 -9.46
CA ARG A 35 8.27 -1.45 -10.88
C ARG A 35 7.10 -0.67 -11.47
N ALA A 36 5.86 -0.99 -11.09
CA ALA A 36 4.66 -0.28 -11.53
C ALA A 36 4.66 1.19 -11.06
N ILE A 37 5.00 1.44 -9.81
CA ILE A 37 5.11 2.81 -9.27
C ILE A 37 6.16 3.61 -10.05
N ALA A 38 7.33 3.02 -10.29
CA ALA A 38 8.38 3.63 -11.08
C ALA A 38 7.95 3.94 -12.52
N ARG A 39 7.27 3.00 -13.19
CA ARG A 39 6.73 3.22 -14.54
C ARG A 39 5.70 4.35 -14.56
N LYS A 40 4.76 4.37 -13.61
CA LYS A 40 3.72 5.40 -13.50
C LYS A 40 4.32 6.80 -13.32
N ALA A 41 5.40 6.92 -12.55
CA ALA A 41 6.12 8.18 -12.37
C ALA A 41 6.80 8.68 -13.66
N LEU A 42 7.32 7.75 -14.49
CA LEU A 42 7.87 8.08 -15.82
C LEU A 42 6.77 8.54 -16.77
N ILE A 43 5.65 7.81 -16.84
CA ILE A 43 4.51 8.16 -17.71
C ILE A 43 3.95 9.54 -17.36
N ARG A 44 3.88 9.88 -16.06
CA ARG A 44 3.45 11.21 -15.60
C ARG A 44 4.46 12.33 -15.89
N GLY A 45 5.65 12.04 -16.43
CA GLY A 45 6.70 13.04 -16.71
C GLY A 45 7.30 13.70 -15.47
N THR A 46 7.04 13.15 -14.27
CA THR A 46 7.43 13.75 -12.99
C THR A 46 8.73 13.14 -12.42
N GLY A 47 9.15 11.99 -12.95
CA GLY A 47 10.37 11.31 -12.53
C GLY A 47 10.38 10.99 -11.04
N ALA A 48 11.51 11.23 -10.37
CA ALA A 48 11.62 10.92 -8.93
C ALA A 48 10.68 11.74 -8.04
N ARG A 49 10.29 12.96 -8.46
CA ARG A 49 9.39 13.83 -7.67
C ARG A 49 7.97 13.26 -7.57
N GLY A 50 7.50 12.60 -8.62
CA GLY A 50 6.16 12.01 -8.64
C GLY A 50 6.03 10.68 -7.88
N LEU A 51 7.14 10.08 -7.44
CA LEU A 51 7.10 8.84 -6.66
C LEU A 51 6.33 9.02 -5.36
N ARG A 52 6.48 10.19 -4.70
CA ARG A 52 5.80 10.48 -3.45
C ARG A 52 4.30 10.63 -3.64
N SER A 53 3.85 11.41 -4.63
CA SER A 53 2.42 11.60 -4.87
C SER A 53 1.72 10.29 -5.26
N ILE A 54 2.38 9.44 -6.05
CA ILE A 54 1.83 8.11 -6.37
C ILE A 54 1.68 7.24 -5.11
N LEU A 55 2.67 7.27 -4.21
CA LEU A 55 2.58 6.53 -2.94
C LEU A 55 1.49 7.10 -2.04
N GLU A 56 1.38 8.42 -1.91
CA GLU A 56 0.32 9.07 -1.13
C GLU A 56 -1.08 8.70 -1.64
N GLU A 57 -1.27 8.71 -2.97
CA GLU A 57 -2.53 8.27 -3.60
C GLU A 57 -2.88 6.82 -3.24
N ILE A 58 -1.91 5.91 -3.26
CA ILE A 58 -2.13 4.48 -2.97
C ILE A 58 -2.38 4.25 -1.47
N MET A 59 -1.72 5.02 -0.60
CA MET A 59 -1.70 4.78 0.84
C MET A 59 -2.80 5.50 1.61
N LEU A 60 -3.48 6.47 0.99
CA LEU A 60 -4.40 7.37 1.69
C LEU A 60 -5.47 6.62 2.50
N GLY A 61 -6.14 5.63 1.89
CA GLY A 61 -7.17 4.83 2.56
C GLY A 61 -6.59 4.01 3.72
N ALA A 62 -5.54 3.24 3.46
CA ALA A 62 -4.89 2.41 4.48
C ALA A 62 -4.33 3.23 5.65
N MET A 63 -3.76 4.42 5.40
CA MET A 63 -3.24 5.31 6.45
C MET A 63 -4.34 5.90 7.34
N TYR A 64 -5.58 6.02 6.82
CA TYR A 64 -6.73 6.44 7.60
C TYR A 64 -7.31 5.27 8.41
N GLU A 65 -7.39 4.08 7.81
CA GLU A 65 -8.06 2.93 8.40
C GLU A 65 -7.23 2.22 9.48
N ILE A 66 -5.93 2.01 9.23
CA ILE A 66 -5.05 1.19 10.09
C ILE A 66 -4.95 1.72 11.52
N PRO A 67 -4.79 3.04 11.78
CA PRO A 67 -4.71 3.55 13.15
C PRO A 67 -5.92 3.20 14.03
N SER A 68 -7.09 2.99 13.43
CA SER A 68 -8.32 2.61 14.13
C SER A 68 -8.56 1.08 14.16
N ARG A 69 -7.73 0.28 13.49
CA ARG A 69 -7.89 -1.17 13.36
C ARG A 69 -6.77 -1.95 14.05
N SER A 70 -7.09 -2.55 15.20
CA SER A 70 -6.15 -3.38 15.97
C SER A 70 -5.99 -4.81 15.42
N ASP A 71 -6.86 -5.23 14.51
CA ASP A 71 -6.85 -6.57 13.91
C ASP A 71 -5.92 -6.68 12.70
N VAL A 72 -5.52 -5.56 12.09
CA VAL A 72 -4.64 -5.53 10.92
C VAL A 72 -3.19 -5.80 11.32
N ARG A 73 -2.56 -6.77 10.65
CA ARG A 73 -1.14 -7.09 10.85
C ARG A 73 -0.28 -6.77 9.66
N LYS A 74 -0.82 -6.86 8.45
CA LYS A 74 -0.06 -6.59 7.23
C LYS A 74 -0.89 -5.79 6.25
N CYS A 75 -0.24 -4.87 5.55
CA CYS A 75 -0.77 -4.18 4.40
C CYS A 75 0.08 -4.55 3.19
N VAL A 76 -0.55 -5.10 2.15
CA VAL A 76 0.13 -5.64 0.97
C VAL A 76 -0.24 -4.81 -0.25
N ILE A 77 0.79 -4.34 -0.97
CA ILE A 77 0.67 -3.59 -2.21
C ILE A 77 1.16 -4.44 -3.38
N THR A 78 0.26 -4.74 -4.31
CA THR A 78 0.51 -5.47 -5.55
C THR A 78 0.54 -4.55 -6.77
N LYS A 79 0.99 -5.05 -7.91
CA LYS A 79 0.97 -4.31 -9.17
C LYS A 79 -0.46 -3.87 -9.55
N GLU A 80 -1.44 -4.73 -9.34
CA GLU A 80 -2.85 -4.46 -9.67
C GLU A 80 -3.39 -3.27 -8.88
N ILE A 81 -3.04 -3.17 -7.60
CA ILE A 81 -3.38 -2.03 -6.74
C ILE A 81 -2.81 -0.73 -7.31
N VAL A 82 -1.54 -0.76 -7.73
CA VAL A 82 -0.85 0.42 -8.29
C VAL A 82 -1.44 0.85 -9.64
N GLU A 83 -1.73 -0.10 -10.52
CA GLU A 83 -2.17 0.16 -11.89
C GLU A 83 -3.66 0.58 -11.92
N ASN A 84 -4.50 -0.09 -11.15
CA ASN A 84 -5.96 0.12 -11.15
C ASN A 84 -6.43 1.11 -10.06
N ARG A 85 -5.52 1.65 -9.23
CA ARG A 85 -5.86 2.54 -8.10
C ARG A 85 -6.87 1.91 -7.14
N LEU A 86 -6.63 0.66 -6.79
CA LEU A 86 -7.45 -0.06 -5.82
C LEU A 86 -6.98 0.25 -4.40
N GLU A 87 -7.81 -0.08 -3.41
CA GLU A 87 -7.43 -0.02 -2.01
C GLU A 87 -6.37 -1.10 -1.68
N PRO A 88 -5.40 -0.80 -0.80
CA PRO A 88 -4.44 -1.79 -0.31
C PRO A 88 -5.09 -3.02 0.32
N THR A 89 -4.49 -4.19 0.13
CA THR A 89 -4.99 -5.42 0.78
C THR A 89 -4.54 -5.47 2.24
N LEU A 90 -5.50 -5.43 3.16
CA LEU A 90 -5.26 -5.56 4.59
C LEU A 90 -5.41 -7.01 5.04
N VAL A 91 -4.38 -7.55 5.67
CA VAL A 91 -4.37 -8.89 6.26
C VAL A 91 -4.59 -8.77 7.76
N THR A 92 -5.66 -9.39 8.25
CA THR A 92 -6.07 -9.34 9.65
C THR A 92 -5.80 -10.66 10.37
N VAL A 93 -5.64 -10.60 11.70
CA VAL A 93 -5.67 -11.82 12.51
C VAL A 93 -7.10 -12.32 12.60
N THR A 94 -7.38 -13.43 11.93
CA THR A 94 -8.56 -14.22 12.27
C THR A 94 -8.21 -15.03 13.52
N THR A 95 -8.62 -14.56 14.70
CA THR A 95 -8.92 -15.51 15.77
C THR A 95 -10.01 -16.41 15.21
N SER A 96 -9.68 -17.69 15.01
CA SER A 96 -10.61 -18.73 14.55
C SER A 96 -11.98 -18.54 15.20
N GLY A 97 -12.94 -18.04 14.42
CA GLY A 97 -14.31 -17.75 14.84
C GLY A 97 -14.77 -16.31 14.66
N SER A 98 -14.92 -15.83 13.41
CA SER A 98 -16.13 -15.11 12.97
C SER A 98 -16.03 -14.67 11.50
N LYS A 99 -16.80 -15.37 10.67
CA LYS A 99 -17.50 -15.00 9.42
C LYS A 99 -16.89 -13.92 8.50
N ALA A 100 -16.53 -14.39 7.31
CA ALA A 100 -16.41 -13.60 6.09
C ALA A 100 -17.68 -12.75 5.84
N ALA A 101 -17.47 -11.45 5.66
CA ALA A 101 -18.42 -10.54 5.04
C ALA A 101 -17.67 -9.83 3.90
N GLY A 102 -17.59 -10.50 2.75
CA GLY A 102 -17.28 -9.87 1.47
C GLY A 102 -18.61 -9.67 0.75
N GLY A 103 -19.08 -8.43 0.70
CA GLY A 103 -20.37 -8.05 0.16
C GLY A 103 -20.50 -8.38 -1.32
N ALA A 104 -21.60 -9.05 -1.65
CA ALA A 104 -22.19 -9.06 -2.97
C ALA A 104 -23.67 -8.73 -2.79
N GLU A 105 -24.01 -7.45 -2.85
CA GLU A 105 -25.36 -6.99 -3.16
C GLU A 105 -25.26 -6.03 -4.34
N LEU A 106 -25.34 -6.61 -5.55
CA LEU A 106 -25.97 -5.95 -6.68
C LEU A 106 -27.48 -6.03 -6.44
N SER A 107 -28.13 -4.88 -6.31
CA SER A 107 -29.58 -4.71 -6.55
C SER A 107 -29.66 -3.76 -7.76
N ALA A 108 -30.11 -4.20 -8.93
CA ALA A 108 -31.52 -4.35 -9.33
C ALA A 108 -32.24 -3.02 -9.33
#